data_AF-A0A975L9H8-F1
#
_entry.id   AF-A0A975L9H8-F1
#
_cell.length_a   1.000
_cell.length_b   1.000
_cell.length_c   1.000
_cell.angle_alpha   90.00
_cell.angle_beta   90.00
_cell.angle_gamma   90.00
#
_symmetry.space_group_name_H-M   'P 1'
#
loop_
_entity.id
_entity.type
_entity.pdbx_description
1 polymer ?
#
loop_
_entity_poly.entity_id
_entity_poly.type
_entity_poly.pdbx_seq_one_letter_code
_entity_poly.pdbx_strand_id
1 'polypeptide(L)'
;MEPRTVRDDASRAGTAPTGAGEHPPPLNLVYLAGILVAAGLAVGAVWTLRRSALPVVLSLVAPAILLALPLLFGLPQVVAVVWALLAGGALVLGSALLGRWTGAVPVVSGTLTLVTGLVWALPERYTTLAAVLMLAATALVCAIGARRFSADGTRHEPGGRAATLFMGGILLWALALVVGVAFLLGNRGADGTVQAHWWLLTAAALLSGATALTLGRVLPPAPSGSGGDVRSDPRRLFGVVGLALLPSAPLLALPGNAPAPPLLPATVPLSAPSHALWAPAHVVLGVPAQAGLLATLGVLVAGALVAGLVAVIDRHRFPAGAALVAPPTLVPLPVLLGAPFLVAVVWTALVGAALFLWTHRLRSSLAWLPGVSGLATMLLALGWALPQQYAALVVLVLLALTALVSARLRHRLDPRVPDSPNGSCTG
;
A
#
# COMPACT_ATOMS: atom_id res chain seq x y z
N MET A 1 -23.00 48.90 7.49
CA MET A 1 -21.59 49.24 7.77
C MET A 1 -21.61 49.91 9.14
N GLU A 2 -21.35 49.11 10.18
CA GLU A 2 -21.38 49.55 11.58
C GLU A 2 -20.21 48.84 12.26
N PRO A 3 -19.23 49.58 12.82
CA PRO A 3 -18.06 48.99 13.45
C PRO A 3 -18.41 48.69 14.90
N ARG A 4 -18.59 47.41 15.23
CA ARG A 4 -18.72 46.98 16.64
C ARG A 4 -17.32 46.73 17.21
N THR A 5 -16.73 47.81 17.70
CA THR A 5 -15.69 47.83 18.72
C THR A 5 -16.27 47.34 20.05
N VAL A 6 -15.89 46.12 20.45
CA VAL A 6 -16.17 45.54 21.77
C VAL A 6 -15.00 44.57 22.02
N ARG A 7 -14.25 44.58 23.12
CA ARG A 7 -14.12 45.45 24.29
C ARG A 7 -12.91 44.84 24.98
N ASP A 8 -11.85 45.63 25.14
CA ASP A 8 -10.81 45.36 26.12
C ASP A 8 -11.49 45.34 27.49
N ASP A 9 -11.42 44.22 28.21
CA ASP A 9 -11.65 44.20 29.64
C ASP A 9 -11.04 42.93 30.28
N ALA A 10 -10.18 43.19 31.27
CA ALA A 10 -9.76 42.31 32.37
C ALA A 10 -8.79 41.15 32.01
N SER A 11 -7.48 41.32 32.10
CA SER A 11 -6.72 41.69 33.31
C SER A 11 -7.20 40.99 34.60
N ARG A 12 -7.52 39.70 34.54
CA ARG A 12 -7.49 38.84 35.74
C ARG A 12 -6.09 38.26 35.91
N ALA A 13 -5.25 39.07 36.55
CA ALA A 13 -4.05 38.62 37.24
C ALA A 13 -4.49 37.70 38.40
N GLY A 14 -4.76 36.44 38.08
CA GLY A 14 -4.81 35.38 39.07
C GLY A 14 -3.37 35.01 39.41
N THR A 15 -2.89 35.50 40.55
CA THR A 15 -1.70 35.02 41.23
C THR A 15 -1.81 33.51 41.40
N ALA A 16 -1.16 32.76 40.51
CA ALA A 16 -1.02 31.33 40.65
C ALA A 16 -0.22 31.05 41.94
N PRO A 17 -0.71 30.18 42.83
CA PRO A 17 0.04 29.82 44.02
C PRO A 17 1.35 29.18 43.57
N THR A 18 2.46 29.81 43.93
CA THR A 18 3.80 29.22 43.99
C THR A 18 3.80 28.14 45.07
N GLY A 19 3.04 27.07 44.85
CA GLY A 19 3.28 25.81 45.48
C GLY A 19 4.58 25.29 44.89
N ALA A 20 5.68 25.48 45.61
CA ALA A 20 6.88 24.69 45.45
C ALA A 20 6.46 23.23 45.71
N GLY A 21 5.94 22.59 44.65
CA GLY A 21 5.65 21.18 44.66
C GLY A 21 6.98 20.48 44.89
N GLU A 22 7.15 19.93 46.09
CA GLU A 22 8.04 18.81 46.30
C GLU A 22 7.68 17.78 45.23
N HIS A 23 8.41 17.81 44.12
CA HIS A 23 8.37 16.72 43.17
C HIS A 23 8.93 15.52 43.93
N PRO A 24 8.10 14.52 44.29
CA PRO A 24 8.62 13.32 44.92
C PRO A 24 9.76 12.79 44.03
N PRO A 25 10.86 12.30 44.61
CA PRO A 25 11.95 11.73 43.83
C PRO A 25 11.32 10.73 42.86
N PRO A 26 11.61 10.81 41.55
CA PRO A 26 10.87 10.07 40.55
C PRO A 26 11.02 8.58 40.85
N LEU A 27 9.98 7.98 41.43
CA LEU A 27 9.88 6.56 41.75
C LEU A 27 10.25 5.67 40.54
N ASN A 28 10.15 6.23 39.34
CA ASN A 28 10.60 5.66 38.09
C ASN A 28 12.08 5.24 38.07
N LEU A 29 13.00 5.96 38.75
CA LEU A 29 14.43 5.60 38.72
C LEU A 29 14.73 4.33 39.53
N VAL A 30 14.04 4.12 40.66
CA VAL A 30 14.28 2.97 41.54
C VAL A 30 13.72 1.68 40.94
N TYR A 31 12.47 1.73 40.44
CA TYR A 31 11.88 0.59 39.73
C TYR A 31 12.72 0.16 38.54
N LEU A 32 13.32 1.14 37.86
CA LEU A 32 14.13 0.87 36.69
C LEU A 32 15.52 0.31 37.02
N ALA A 33 16.20 0.85 38.03
CA ALA A 33 17.43 0.23 38.51
C ALA A 33 17.18 -1.25 38.87
N GLY A 34 16.03 -1.54 39.47
CA GLY A 34 15.56 -2.90 39.71
C GLY A 34 15.43 -3.74 38.42
N ILE A 35 14.77 -3.21 37.38
CA ILE A 35 14.59 -3.92 36.10
C ILE A 35 15.93 -4.16 35.39
N LEU A 36 16.82 -3.16 35.34
CA LEU A 36 18.13 -3.29 34.71
C LEU A 36 19.04 -4.26 35.47
N VAL A 37 19.04 -4.20 36.80
CA VAL A 37 19.79 -5.14 37.64
C VAL A 37 19.23 -6.56 37.49
N ALA A 38 17.92 -6.74 37.50
CA ALA A 38 17.29 -8.04 37.28
C ALA A 38 17.62 -8.60 35.89
N ALA A 39 17.57 -7.77 34.85
CA ALA A 39 17.92 -8.16 33.48
C ALA A 39 19.42 -8.51 33.37
N GLY A 40 20.30 -7.70 33.97
CA GLY A 40 21.74 -7.97 34.01
C GLY A 40 22.08 -9.26 34.76
N LEU A 41 21.42 -9.52 35.89
CA LEU A 41 21.56 -10.75 36.66
C LEU A 41 21.04 -11.96 35.88
N ALA A 42 19.91 -11.85 35.18
CA ALA A 42 19.38 -12.92 34.35
C ALA A 42 20.33 -13.26 33.18
N VAL A 43 20.89 -12.24 32.51
CA VAL A 43 21.87 -12.43 31.43
C VAL A 43 23.18 -13.03 31.99
N GLY A 44 23.66 -12.54 33.13
CA GLY A 44 24.85 -13.05 33.80
C GLY A 44 24.71 -14.51 34.24
N ALA A 45 23.57 -14.88 34.81
CA ALA A 45 23.28 -16.26 35.21
C ALA A 45 23.19 -17.21 34.00
N VAL A 46 22.60 -16.77 32.89
CA VAL A 46 22.55 -17.57 31.66
C VAL A 46 23.94 -17.66 31.01
N TRP A 47 24.74 -16.60 31.08
CA TRP A 47 26.11 -16.59 30.57
C TRP A 47 26.98 -17.64 31.27
N THR A 48 26.86 -17.77 32.59
CA THR A 48 27.61 -18.74 33.38
C THR A 48 27.09 -20.16 33.23
N LEU A 49 25.77 -20.36 33.13
CA LEU A 49 25.16 -21.69 33.09
C LEU A 49 25.13 -22.33 31.69
N ARG A 50 24.78 -21.55 30.65
CA ARG A 50 24.61 -22.06 29.27
C ARG A 50 24.94 -20.99 28.23
N ARG A 51 26.23 -20.88 27.91
CA ARG A 51 26.74 -19.97 26.87
C ARG A 51 26.08 -20.15 25.49
N SER A 52 25.57 -21.34 25.18
CA SER A 52 24.82 -21.62 23.95
C SER A 52 23.39 -21.07 23.93
N ALA A 53 22.78 -20.81 25.09
CA ALA A 53 21.43 -20.24 25.23
C ALA A 53 21.42 -18.69 25.27
N LEU A 54 22.61 -18.08 25.41
CA LEU A 54 22.77 -16.63 25.44
C LEU A 54 22.05 -15.86 24.34
N PRO A 55 22.15 -16.23 23.05
CA PRO A 55 21.53 -15.40 22.01
C PRO A 55 20.00 -15.46 22.07
N VAL A 56 19.43 -16.57 22.54
CA VAL A 56 17.98 -16.72 22.76
C VAL A 56 17.52 -15.83 23.91
N VAL A 57 18.21 -15.90 25.06
CA VAL A 57 17.86 -15.08 26.22
C VAL A 57 18.08 -13.60 25.93
N LEU A 58 19.17 -13.23 25.25
CA LEU A 58 19.40 -11.85 24.82
C LEU A 58 18.28 -11.36 23.90
N SER A 59 17.78 -12.19 22.98
CA SER A 59 16.67 -11.82 22.09
C SER A 59 15.32 -11.66 22.81
N LEU A 60 15.14 -12.30 23.95
CA LEU A 60 13.94 -12.19 24.80
C LEU A 60 14.02 -10.97 25.73
N VAL A 61 15.20 -10.66 26.26
CA VAL A 61 15.42 -9.57 27.22
C VAL A 61 15.65 -8.23 26.51
N ALA A 62 16.25 -8.23 25.31
CA ALA A 62 16.54 -7.02 24.56
C ALA A 62 15.32 -6.11 24.34
N PRO A 63 14.11 -6.60 23.96
CA PRO A 63 12.92 -5.76 23.86
C PRO A 63 12.62 -4.98 25.13
N ALA A 64 12.63 -5.63 26.30
CA ALA A 64 12.29 -4.99 27.56
C ALA A 64 13.30 -3.89 27.93
N ILE A 65 14.59 -4.15 27.73
CA ILE A 65 15.65 -3.15 27.99
C ILE A 65 15.54 -2.00 27.00
N LEU A 66 15.37 -2.28 25.70
CA LEU A 66 15.32 -1.26 24.66
C LEU A 66 14.08 -0.37 24.79
N LEU A 67 12.94 -0.94 25.17
CA LEU A 67 11.69 -0.19 25.38
C LEU A 67 11.73 0.68 26.64
N ALA A 68 12.48 0.28 27.67
CA ALA A 68 12.62 1.07 28.89
C ALA A 68 13.47 2.34 28.69
N LEU A 69 14.40 2.33 27.72
CA LEU A 69 15.37 3.39 27.45
C LEU A 69 14.73 4.76 27.12
N PRO A 70 13.78 4.90 26.19
CA PRO A 70 13.15 6.20 25.94
C PRO A 70 12.25 6.69 27.08
N LEU A 71 11.57 5.77 27.77
CA LEU A 71 10.76 6.09 28.96
C LEU A 71 11.64 6.62 30.11
N LEU A 72 12.86 6.11 30.20
CA LEU A 72 13.85 6.51 31.20
C LEU A 72 14.35 7.92 31.05
N PHE A 73 14.72 8.29 29.82
CA PHE A 73 15.26 9.60 29.52
C PHE A 73 14.16 10.66 29.46
N GLY A 74 12.91 10.31 29.78
CA GLY A 74 11.76 11.21 29.68
C GLY A 74 11.56 11.70 28.24
N LEU A 75 11.91 10.86 27.25
CA LEU A 75 11.80 11.25 25.85
C LEU A 75 10.32 11.37 25.45
N PRO A 76 9.99 12.26 24.51
CA PRO A 76 8.62 12.42 24.04
C PRO A 76 8.09 11.10 23.46
N GLN A 77 6.78 10.86 23.59
CA GLN A 77 6.11 9.62 23.16
C GLN A 77 6.42 9.24 21.71
N VAL A 78 6.52 10.22 20.81
CA VAL A 78 6.89 10.02 19.40
C VAL A 78 8.26 9.34 19.28
N VAL A 79 9.25 9.78 20.08
CA VAL A 79 10.60 9.20 20.07
C VAL A 79 10.58 7.78 20.64
N ALA A 80 9.79 7.53 21.69
CA ALA A 80 9.63 6.19 22.25
C ALA A 80 9.02 5.21 21.23
N VAL A 81 8.00 5.64 20.50
CA VAL A 81 7.36 4.86 19.42
C VAL A 81 8.36 4.58 18.30
N VAL A 82 9.06 5.61 17.80
CA VAL A 82 10.06 5.45 16.73
C VAL A 82 11.17 4.49 17.18
N TRP A 83 11.65 4.61 18.41
CA TRP A 83 12.66 3.72 18.98
C TRP A 83 12.18 2.28 19.05
N ALA A 84 10.96 2.05 19.55
CA ALA A 84 10.35 0.72 19.61
C ALA A 84 10.23 0.08 18.21
N LEU A 85 9.81 0.86 17.22
CA LEU A 85 9.67 0.40 15.84
C LEU A 85 11.02 0.05 15.20
N LEU A 86 12.03 0.89 15.41
CA LEU A 86 13.39 0.66 14.90
C LEU A 86 14.02 -0.57 15.58
N ALA A 87 13.91 -0.68 16.90
CA ALA A 87 14.41 -1.83 17.65
C ALA A 87 13.74 -3.13 17.22
N GLY A 88 12.41 -3.14 17.13
CA GLY A 88 11.64 -4.31 16.68
C GLY A 88 11.99 -4.71 15.24
N GLY A 89 12.07 -3.74 14.31
CA GLY A 89 12.49 -3.97 12.94
C GLY A 89 13.92 -4.52 12.84
N ALA A 90 14.86 -3.96 13.61
CA ALA A 90 16.24 -4.41 13.69
C ALA A 90 16.36 -5.84 14.25
N LEU A 91 15.54 -6.22 15.24
CA LEU A 91 15.50 -7.59 15.76
C LEU A 91 14.99 -8.59 14.72
N VAL A 92 13.92 -8.24 14.00
CA VAL A 92 13.39 -9.07 12.91
C VAL A 92 14.44 -9.23 11.80
N LEU A 93 15.09 -8.14 11.39
CA LEU A 93 16.14 -8.16 10.36
C LEU A 93 17.41 -8.88 10.82
N GLY A 94 17.81 -8.69 12.08
CA GLY A 94 18.96 -9.33 12.70
C GLY A 94 18.84 -10.84 12.75
N SER A 95 17.61 -11.38 12.81
CA SER A 95 17.36 -12.82 12.72
C SER A 95 17.92 -13.45 11.44
N ALA A 96 17.93 -12.70 10.32
CA ALA A 96 18.49 -13.13 9.05
C ALA A 96 20.01 -13.31 9.11
N LEU A 97 20.69 -12.44 9.86
CA LEU A 97 22.15 -12.41 10.00
C LEU A 97 22.64 -13.50 10.96
N LEU A 98 21.93 -13.71 12.07
CA LEU A 98 22.31 -14.63 13.16
C LEU A 98 22.07 -16.12 12.81
N GLY A 99 21.15 -16.40 11.91
CA GLY A 99 21.32 -17.36 10.83
C GLY A 99 21.46 -18.87 11.11
N ARG A 100 21.80 -19.33 12.30
CA ARG A 100 21.96 -20.77 12.53
C ARG A 100 21.58 -21.23 13.94
N TRP A 101 21.53 -20.32 14.91
CA TRP A 101 21.51 -20.71 16.32
C TRP A 101 20.29 -20.26 17.12
N THR A 102 19.44 -19.37 16.58
CA THR A 102 18.42 -18.68 17.38
C THR A 102 16.97 -19.06 17.06
N GLY A 103 16.73 -19.89 16.05
CA GLY A 103 15.38 -20.31 15.65
C GLY A 103 14.44 -19.12 15.36
N ALA A 104 13.14 -19.30 15.59
CA ALA A 104 12.10 -18.28 15.36
C ALA A 104 12.02 -17.20 16.44
N VAL A 105 12.73 -17.37 17.57
CA VAL A 105 12.65 -16.50 18.75
C VAL A 105 12.88 -15.02 18.45
N PRO A 106 13.95 -14.58 17.74
CA PRO A 106 14.18 -13.17 17.47
C PRO A 106 13.12 -12.55 16.55
N VAL A 107 12.50 -13.35 15.68
CA VAL A 107 11.38 -12.87 14.84
C VAL A 107 10.15 -12.65 15.71
N VAL A 108 9.82 -13.60 16.59
CA VAL A 108 8.68 -13.48 17.51
C VAL A 108 8.88 -12.29 18.45
N SER A 109 10.05 -12.15 19.08
CA SER A 109 10.32 -11.04 19.99
C SER A 109 10.35 -9.69 19.25
N GLY A 110 10.93 -9.63 18.05
CA GLY A 110 10.92 -8.44 17.21
C GLY A 110 9.51 -8.03 16.78
N THR A 111 8.67 -8.98 16.37
CA THR A 111 7.27 -8.72 15.99
C THR A 111 6.43 -8.27 17.19
N LEU A 112 6.61 -8.87 18.36
CA LEU A 112 5.96 -8.41 19.59
C LEU A 112 6.38 -6.97 19.93
N THR A 113 7.67 -6.65 19.80
CA THR A 113 8.18 -5.28 20.02
C THR A 113 7.54 -4.27 19.06
N LEU A 114 7.38 -4.65 17.79
CA LEU A 114 6.70 -3.86 16.77
C LEU A 114 5.22 -3.64 17.11
N VAL A 115 4.52 -4.69 17.58
CA VAL A 115 3.12 -4.59 18.04
C VAL A 115 3.02 -3.66 19.24
N THR A 116 3.93 -3.76 20.21
CA THR A 116 3.96 -2.85 21.36
C THR A 116 4.18 -1.40 20.92
N GLY A 117 5.14 -1.15 20.03
CA GLY A 117 5.38 0.19 19.47
C GLY A 117 4.15 0.73 18.72
N LEU A 118 3.44 -0.12 17.99
CA LEU A 118 2.18 0.24 17.32
C LEU A 118 1.07 0.58 18.32
N VAL A 119 0.92 -0.18 19.40
CA VAL A 119 -0.06 0.09 20.46
C VAL A 119 0.23 1.42 21.14
N TRP A 120 1.50 1.77 21.34
CA TRP A 120 1.87 3.08 21.87
C TRP A 120 1.65 4.23 20.88
N ALA A 121 1.64 3.94 19.58
CA ALA A 121 1.34 4.92 18.55
C ALA A 121 -0.16 5.22 18.45
N LEU A 122 -1.05 4.30 18.88
CA LEU A 122 -2.52 4.39 18.71
C LEU A 122 -3.17 5.75 19.04
N PRO A 123 -2.76 6.46 20.11
CA PRO A 123 -3.37 7.74 20.47
C PRO A 123 -3.23 8.83 19.39
N GLU A 124 -2.22 8.74 18.54
CA GLU A 124 -1.88 9.79 17.58
C GLU A 124 -1.93 9.24 16.12
N ARG A 125 -2.77 9.87 15.29
CA ARG A 125 -3.05 9.38 13.92
C ARG A 125 -1.83 9.39 12.99
N TYR A 126 -0.94 10.36 13.18
CA TYR A 126 0.26 10.48 12.36
C TYR A 126 1.28 9.40 12.72
N THR A 127 1.52 9.17 14.01
CA THR A 127 2.50 8.19 14.50
C THR A 127 2.04 6.76 14.20
N THR A 128 0.75 6.47 14.30
CA THR A 128 0.18 5.18 13.86
C THR A 128 0.40 4.91 12.38
N LEU A 129 0.13 5.88 11.50
CA LEU A 129 0.37 5.69 10.06
C LEU A 129 1.86 5.52 9.75
N ALA A 130 2.73 6.27 10.44
CA ALA A 130 4.17 6.07 10.33
C ALA A 130 4.58 4.66 10.82
N ALA A 131 3.96 4.15 11.89
CA ALA A 131 4.17 2.79 12.37
C ALA A 131 3.72 1.74 11.33
N VAL A 132 2.55 1.91 10.72
CA VAL A 132 2.05 1.05 9.64
C VAL A 132 3.02 1.07 8.45
N LEU A 133 3.53 2.24 8.08
CA LEU A 133 4.52 2.37 7.01
C LEU A 133 5.81 1.60 7.34
N MET A 134 6.31 1.70 8.57
CA MET A 134 7.48 0.95 9.03
C MET A 134 7.23 -0.57 9.07
N LEU A 135 6.04 -1.01 9.46
CA LEU A 135 5.62 -2.42 9.38
C LEU A 135 5.61 -2.92 7.93
N ALA A 136 5.06 -2.14 6.99
CA ALA A 136 5.05 -2.51 5.58
C ALA A 136 6.46 -2.54 4.98
N ALA A 137 7.33 -1.59 5.36
CA ALA A 137 8.73 -1.56 4.93
C ALA A 137 9.52 -2.76 5.48
N THR A 138 9.39 -3.07 6.77
CA THR A 138 10.06 -4.23 7.38
C THR A 138 9.55 -5.54 6.78
N ALA A 139 8.25 -5.66 6.50
CA ALA A 139 7.68 -6.80 5.80
C ALA A 139 8.26 -6.97 4.38
N LEU A 140 8.41 -5.88 3.63
CA LEU A 140 9.03 -5.91 2.29
C LEU A 140 10.48 -6.38 2.36
N VAL A 141 11.28 -5.86 3.30
CA VAL A 141 12.68 -6.27 3.47
C VAL A 141 12.76 -7.76 3.87
N CYS A 142 11.87 -8.23 4.74
CA CYS A 142 11.78 -9.65 5.09
C CYS A 142 11.45 -10.51 3.87
N ALA A 143 10.49 -10.09 3.03
CA ALA A 143 10.12 -10.81 1.82
C ALA A 143 11.25 -10.83 0.77
N ILE A 144 11.98 -9.73 0.60
CA ILE A 144 13.18 -9.67 -0.26
C ILE A 144 14.27 -10.60 0.29
N GLY A 145 14.51 -10.58 1.60
CA GLY A 145 15.45 -11.46 2.29
C GLY A 145 15.09 -12.94 2.08
N ALA A 146 13.84 -13.31 2.36
CA ALA A 146 13.32 -14.66 2.14
C ALA A 146 13.51 -15.11 0.69
N ARG A 147 13.22 -14.24 -0.29
CA ARG A 147 13.44 -14.52 -1.71
C ARG A 147 14.92 -14.77 -2.03
N ARG A 148 15.83 -13.93 -1.53
CA ARG A 148 17.27 -14.09 -1.75
C ARG A 148 17.77 -15.43 -1.19
N PHE A 149 17.47 -15.73 0.07
CA PHE A 149 17.89 -16.98 0.70
C PHE A 149 17.24 -18.22 0.09
N SER A 150 16.03 -18.11 -0.48
CA SER A 150 15.39 -19.22 -1.19
C SER A 150 16.05 -19.53 -2.55
N ALA A 151 16.70 -18.55 -3.18
CA ALA A 151 17.31 -18.69 -4.50
C ALA A 151 18.71 -19.34 -4.44
N ASP A 152 19.40 -19.23 -3.30
CA ASP A 152 20.78 -19.71 -3.14
C ASP A 152 20.91 -21.24 -3.12
N GLY A 153 19.81 -21.99 -3.25
CA GLY A 153 19.83 -23.45 -3.46
C GLY A 153 20.42 -24.27 -2.31
N THR A 154 20.84 -23.64 -1.22
CA THR A 154 21.32 -24.30 0.00
C THR A 154 20.23 -25.22 0.53
N ARG A 155 20.62 -26.45 0.89
CA ARG A 155 19.72 -27.54 1.34
C ARG A 155 18.60 -27.00 2.23
N HIS A 156 17.37 -27.43 1.95
CA HIS A 156 16.19 -27.08 2.73
C HIS A 156 16.32 -27.62 4.15
N GLU A 157 16.89 -26.82 5.05
CA GLU A 157 16.85 -27.10 6.48
C GLU A 157 15.43 -26.76 6.98
N PRO A 158 14.71 -27.72 7.61
CA PRO A 158 13.42 -27.44 8.22
C PRO A 158 13.59 -26.36 9.30
N GLY A 159 12.85 -25.26 9.18
CA GLY A 159 13.01 -24.07 10.04
C GLY A 159 14.12 -23.10 9.62
N GLY A 160 14.65 -23.22 8.39
CA GLY A 160 15.70 -22.35 7.87
C GLY A 160 15.33 -20.86 7.80
N ARG A 161 16.35 -20.01 7.66
CA ARG A 161 16.24 -18.53 7.65
C ARG A 161 15.17 -17.99 6.69
N ALA A 162 15.02 -18.62 5.53
CA ALA A 162 14.04 -18.21 4.53
C ALA A 162 12.60 -18.39 5.05
N ALA A 163 12.32 -19.47 5.78
CA ALA A 163 11.00 -19.74 6.34
C ALA A 163 10.67 -18.77 7.48
N THR A 164 11.63 -18.46 8.36
CA THR A 164 11.41 -17.50 9.46
C THR A 164 11.17 -16.09 8.93
N LEU A 165 11.94 -15.64 7.93
CA LEU A 165 11.72 -14.34 7.27
C LEU A 165 10.41 -14.30 6.47
N PHE A 166 10.04 -15.39 5.83
CA PHE A 166 8.76 -15.49 5.12
C PHE A 166 7.57 -15.39 6.08
N MET A 167 7.59 -16.14 7.19
CA MET A 167 6.54 -16.09 8.21
C MET A 167 6.48 -14.73 8.91
N GLY A 168 7.64 -14.16 9.28
CA GLY A 168 7.73 -12.82 9.85
C GLY A 168 7.21 -11.75 8.87
N GLY A 169 7.60 -11.84 7.60
CA GLY A 169 7.13 -10.95 6.54
C GLY A 169 5.61 -11.03 6.34
N ILE A 170 5.03 -12.23 6.32
CA ILE A 170 3.57 -12.41 6.24
C ILE A 170 2.86 -11.80 7.45
N LEU A 171 3.36 -12.08 8.66
CA LEU A 171 2.74 -11.58 9.89
C LEU A 171 2.75 -10.04 9.93
N LEU A 172 3.88 -9.42 9.63
CA LEU A 172 4.03 -7.97 9.59
C LEU A 172 3.19 -7.34 8.47
N TRP A 173 3.14 -7.97 7.31
CA TRP A 173 2.31 -7.53 6.19
C TRP A 173 0.81 -7.61 6.52
N ALA A 174 0.36 -8.71 7.11
CA ALA A 174 -1.03 -8.88 7.53
C ALA A 174 -1.42 -7.85 8.59
N LEU A 175 -0.55 -7.61 9.57
CA LEU A 175 -0.75 -6.58 10.60
C LEU A 175 -0.84 -5.17 9.97
N ALA A 176 0.09 -4.84 9.06
CA ALA A 176 0.07 -3.57 8.34
C ALA A 176 -1.21 -3.38 7.54
N LEU A 177 -1.73 -4.43 6.89
CA LEU A 177 -3.00 -4.38 6.16
C LEU A 177 -4.20 -4.19 7.07
N VAL A 178 -4.31 -4.96 8.16
CA VAL A 178 -5.45 -4.85 9.10
C VAL A 178 -5.54 -3.45 9.67
N VAL A 179 -4.41 -2.92 10.15
CA VAL A 179 -4.35 -1.59 10.74
C VAL A 179 -4.54 -0.52 9.67
N GLY A 180 -3.88 -0.64 8.52
CA GLY A 180 -4.02 0.29 7.41
C GLY A 180 -5.46 0.38 6.89
N VAL A 181 -6.17 -0.74 6.78
CA VAL A 181 -7.59 -0.78 6.39
C VAL A 181 -8.47 -0.14 7.45
N ALA A 182 -8.24 -0.41 8.73
CA ALA A 182 -8.97 0.26 9.82
C ALA A 182 -8.79 1.78 9.76
N PHE A 183 -7.57 2.27 9.51
CA PHE A 183 -7.29 3.70 9.33
C PHE A 183 -7.92 4.28 8.07
N LEU A 184 -7.92 3.52 6.96
CA LEU A 184 -8.58 3.93 5.73
C LEU A 184 -10.09 4.10 5.95
N LEU A 185 -10.72 3.16 6.65
CA LEU A 185 -12.14 3.24 7.00
C LEU A 185 -12.43 4.38 7.98
N GLY A 186 -11.58 4.58 8.99
CA GLY A 186 -11.75 5.65 9.97
C GLY A 186 -11.48 7.06 9.42
N ASN A 187 -10.57 7.20 8.45
CA ASN A 187 -10.32 8.47 7.77
C ASN A 187 -11.38 8.78 6.70
N ARG A 188 -12.08 7.78 6.17
CA ARG A 188 -13.21 8.00 5.26
C ARG A 188 -14.37 8.66 6.01
N GLY A 189 -14.64 9.91 5.69
CA GLY A 189 -15.75 10.68 6.28
C GLY A 189 -15.36 11.49 7.51
N ALA A 190 -14.09 11.48 7.92
CA ALA A 190 -13.60 12.41 8.92
C ALA A 190 -13.25 13.75 8.27
N ASP A 191 -14.00 14.80 8.62
CA ASP A 191 -13.70 16.16 8.19
C ASP A 191 -12.30 16.59 8.71
N GLY A 192 -11.53 17.26 7.85
CA GLY A 192 -10.23 17.82 8.22
C GLY A 192 -9.05 16.83 8.22
N THR A 193 -9.15 15.70 7.54
CA THR A 193 -7.97 14.81 7.36
C THR A 193 -6.84 15.51 6.62
N VAL A 194 -5.69 15.66 7.29
CA VAL A 194 -4.51 16.30 6.69
C VAL A 194 -3.98 15.43 5.56
N GLN A 195 -3.70 16.03 4.40
CA GLN A 195 -3.19 15.37 3.20
C GLN A 195 -1.99 14.43 3.46
N ALA A 196 -1.14 14.74 4.44
CA ALA A 196 -0.03 13.89 4.88
C ALA A 196 -0.45 12.45 5.24
N HIS A 197 -1.63 12.27 5.86
CA HIS A 197 -2.15 10.95 6.23
C HIS A 197 -2.46 10.10 4.99
N TRP A 198 -3.01 10.72 3.95
CA TRP A 198 -3.30 10.06 2.66
C TRP A 198 -2.01 9.65 1.93
N TRP A 199 -0.96 10.50 1.97
CA TRP A 199 0.36 10.13 1.45
C TRP A 199 0.98 8.95 2.18
N LEU A 200 0.90 8.90 3.51
CA LEU A 200 1.41 7.78 4.31
C LEU A 200 0.64 6.48 4.02
N LEU A 201 -0.70 6.55 3.93
CA LEU A 201 -1.53 5.41 3.54
C LEU A 201 -1.21 4.92 2.13
N THR A 202 -0.98 5.83 1.19
CA THR A 202 -0.53 5.50 -0.17
C THR A 202 0.79 4.75 -0.15
N ALA A 203 1.80 5.29 0.56
CA ALA A 203 3.09 4.65 0.67
C ALA A 203 3.01 3.27 1.35
N ALA A 204 2.19 3.12 2.40
CA ALA A 204 1.95 1.85 3.05
C ALA A 204 1.25 0.83 2.13
N ALA A 205 0.26 1.25 1.34
CA ALA A 205 -0.41 0.42 0.34
C ALA A 205 0.55 -0.03 -0.77
N LEU A 206 1.42 0.88 -1.25
CA LEU A 206 2.47 0.57 -2.22
C LEU A 206 3.43 -0.50 -1.70
N LEU A 207 3.97 -0.29 -0.50
CA LEU A 207 4.88 -1.24 0.13
C LEU A 207 4.18 -2.59 0.41
N SER A 208 2.91 -2.57 0.80
CA SER A 208 2.13 -3.78 1.01
C SER A 208 1.88 -4.54 -0.29
N GLY A 209 1.56 -3.84 -1.39
CA GLY A 209 1.43 -4.44 -2.72
C GLY A 209 2.77 -5.02 -3.22
N ALA A 210 3.87 -4.29 -3.02
CA ALA A 210 5.23 -4.76 -3.28
C ALA A 210 5.52 -6.06 -2.54
N THR A 211 5.24 -6.06 -1.24
CA THR A 211 5.49 -7.20 -0.34
C THR A 211 4.72 -8.42 -0.80
N ALA A 212 3.42 -8.27 -1.10
CA ALA A 212 2.58 -9.36 -1.61
C ALA A 212 3.15 -9.95 -2.92
N LEU A 213 3.57 -9.11 -3.88
CA LEU A 213 4.18 -9.59 -5.12
C LEU A 213 5.51 -10.30 -4.88
N THR A 214 6.34 -9.82 -3.94
CA THR A 214 7.59 -10.50 -3.58
C THR A 214 7.34 -11.84 -2.89
N LEU A 215 6.38 -11.91 -1.96
CA LEU A 215 6.00 -13.14 -1.26
C LEU A 215 5.41 -14.19 -2.20
N GLY A 216 4.59 -13.77 -3.18
CA GLY A 216 4.01 -14.68 -4.18
C GLY A 216 5.05 -15.38 -5.09
N ARG A 217 6.33 -14.99 -4.99
CA ARG A 217 7.45 -15.59 -5.72
C ARG A 217 8.34 -16.47 -4.86
N VAL A 218 8.19 -16.42 -3.55
CA VAL A 218 8.91 -17.31 -2.64
C VAL A 218 8.21 -18.67 -2.69
N LEU A 219 8.97 -19.75 -2.89
CA LEU A 219 8.43 -21.10 -2.80
C LEU A 219 7.98 -21.33 -1.36
N PRO A 220 6.71 -21.66 -1.07
CA PRO A 220 6.29 -21.98 0.29
C PRO A 220 7.14 -23.17 0.78
N PRO A 221 7.61 -23.15 2.04
CA PRO A 221 8.24 -24.33 2.62
C PRO A 221 7.26 -25.50 2.48
N ALA A 222 7.73 -26.59 1.85
CA ALA A 222 6.87 -27.74 1.56
C ALA A 222 6.24 -28.23 2.87
N PRO A 223 4.90 -28.36 2.96
CA PRO A 223 4.29 -28.99 4.11
C PRO A 223 4.76 -30.44 4.14
N SER A 224 5.46 -30.84 5.21
CA SER A 224 6.04 -32.18 5.39
C SER A 224 5.00 -33.31 5.55
N GLY A 225 3.75 -33.10 5.13
CA GLY A 225 2.63 -34.00 5.34
C GLY A 225 1.85 -34.23 4.07
N SER A 226 1.84 -35.49 3.64
CA SER A 226 1.09 -36.09 2.54
C SER A 226 -0.39 -35.66 2.44
N GLY A 227 -0.87 -35.47 1.21
CA GLY A 227 -2.28 -35.72 0.88
C GLY A 227 -2.99 -34.61 0.12
N GLY A 228 -2.65 -34.42 -1.16
CA GLY A 228 -3.63 -34.33 -2.26
C GLY A 228 -4.68 -33.23 -2.30
N ASP A 229 -4.75 -32.29 -1.36
CA ASP A 229 -5.74 -31.23 -1.43
C ASP A 229 -5.26 -30.16 -2.44
N VAL A 230 -6.00 -30.00 -3.54
CA VAL A 230 -5.91 -28.90 -4.53
C VAL A 230 -6.39 -27.60 -3.87
N ARG A 231 -5.91 -27.31 -2.66
CA ARG A 231 -6.22 -26.13 -1.88
C ARG A 231 -5.37 -25.00 -2.44
N SER A 232 -6.05 -24.10 -3.15
CA SER A 232 -5.70 -22.70 -3.43
C SER A 232 -4.21 -22.38 -3.25
N ASP A 233 -3.42 -22.49 -4.31
CA ASP A 233 -2.01 -22.10 -4.30
C ASP A 233 -1.86 -20.67 -3.71
N PRO A 234 -1.25 -20.51 -2.52
CA PRO A 234 -1.18 -19.22 -1.82
C PRO A 234 -0.49 -18.14 -2.65
N ARG A 235 0.36 -18.53 -3.61
CA ARG A 235 1.01 -17.61 -4.55
C ARG A 235 0.00 -16.87 -5.42
N ARG A 236 -1.09 -17.53 -5.81
CA ARG A 236 -2.16 -16.88 -6.58
C ARG A 236 -2.85 -15.82 -5.75
N LEU A 237 -3.14 -16.11 -4.47
CA LEU A 237 -3.74 -15.15 -3.56
C LEU A 237 -2.84 -13.92 -3.37
N PHE A 238 -1.55 -14.11 -3.07
CA PHE A 238 -0.60 -13.00 -2.95
C PHE A 238 -0.46 -12.20 -4.26
N GLY A 239 -0.47 -12.88 -5.41
CA GLY A 239 -0.47 -12.23 -6.71
C GLY A 239 -1.69 -11.36 -6.94
N VAL A 240 -2.89 -11.89 -6.65
CA VAL A 240 -4.16 -11.15 -6.78
C VAL A 240 -4.22 -9.97 -5.82
N VAL A 241 -3.88 -10.19 -4.54
CA VAL A 241 -3.88 -9.12 -3.54
C VAL A 241 -2.86 -8.03 -3.88
N GLY A 242 -1.65 -8.40 -4.30
CA GLY A 242 -0.64 -7.45 -4.76
C GLY A 242 -1.10 -6.66 -5.98
N LEU A 243 -1.69 -7.33 -6.97
CA LEU A 243 -2.24 -6.67 -8.17
C LEU A 243 -3.46 -5.78 -7.86
N ALA A 244 -4.23 -6.08 -6.80
CA ALA A 244 -5.35 -5.25 -6.36
C ALA A 244 -4.91 -4.04 -5.51
N LEU A 245 -3.84 -4.17 -4.72
CA LEU A 245 -3.28 -3.09 -3.89
C LEU A 245 -2.52 -2.03 -4.72
N LEU A 246 -1.85 -2.43 -5.80
CA LEU A 246 -1.09 -1.49 -6.63
C LEU A 246 -1.95 -0.38 -7.27
N PRO A 247 -3.13 -0.65 -7.87
CA PRO A 247 -3.99 0.40 -8.41
C PRO A 247 -4.73 1.19 -7.33
N SER A 248 -4.81 0.70 -6.08
CA SER A 248 -5.42 1.48 -5.00
C SER A 248 -4.50 2.60 -4.50
N ALA A 249 -3.18 2.46 -4.61
CA ALA A 249 -2.22 3.48 -4.21
C ALA A 249 -2.44 4.86 -4.88
N PRO A 250 -2.50 4.99 -6.22
CA PRO A 250 -2.79 6.28 -6.84
C PRO A 250 -4.16 6.81 -6.44
N LEU A 251 -5.15 5.95 -6.16
CA LEU A 251 -6.47 6.37 -5.65
C LEU A 251 -6.40 6.94 -4.23
N LEU A 252 -5.51 6.43 -3.39
CA LEU A 252 -5.26 6.93 -2.04
C LEU A 252 -4.45 8.22 -2.01
N ALA A 253 -3.72 8.54 -3.09
CA ALA A 253 -3.01 9.79 -3.24
C ALA A 253 -3.95 10.98 -3.53
N LEU A 254 -5.17 10.70 -4.00
CA LEU A 254 -6.17 11.74 -4.14
C LEU A 254 -6.58 12.27 -2.75
N PRO A 255 -6.91 13.56 -2.63
CA PRO A 255 -7.42 14.13 -1.39
C PRO A 255 -8.60 13.30 -0.86
N GLY A 256 -8.71 13.12 0.47
CA GLY A 256 -9.75 12.28 1.08
C GLY A 256 -11.20 12.64 0.73
N ASN A 257 -11.41 13.89 0.31
CA ASN A 257 -12.70 14.41 -0.13
C ASN A 257 -12.93 14.27 -1.64
N ALA A 258 -11.94 13.77 -2.39
CA ALA A 258 -12.14 13.43 -3.79
C ALA A 258 -12.97 12.14 -3.81
N PRO A 259 -14.27 12.18 -4.15
CA PRO A 259 -15.00 10.96 -4.35
C PRO A 259 -14.25 10.12 -5.39
N ALA A 260 -14.22 8.79 -5.19
CA ALA A 260 -13.86 7.90 -6.28
C ALA A 260 -14.64 8.37 -7.52
N PRO A 261 -13.99 8.49 -8.69
CA PRO A 261 -14.55 9.15 -9.86
C PRO A 261 -16.01 8.70 -10.02
N PRO A 262 -16.97 9.62 -9.82
CA PRO A 262 -18.35 9.20 -9.63
C PRO A 262 -18.78 8.46 -10.90
N LEU A 263 -19.32 7.26 -10.74
CA LEU A 263 -19.79 6.46 -11.88
C LEU A 263 -20.85 7.22 -12.68
N LEU A 264 -21.61 8.08 -11.98
CA LEU A 264 -22.62 8.96 -12.53
C LEU A 264 -22.41 10.37 -11.94
N PRO A 265 -22.43 11.43 -12.77
CA PRO A 265 -22.31 12.80 -12.29
C PRO A 265 -23.50 13.13 -11.37
N ALA A 266 -23.22 13.54 -10.13
CA ALA A 266 -24.22 13.67 -9.07
C ALA A 266 -25.15 14.89 -9.22
N THR A 267 -24.72 15.91 -9.95
CA THR A 267 -25.35 17.25 -9.93
C THR A 267 -25.89 17.72 -11.28
N VAL A 268 -25.74 16.92 -12.34
CA VAL A 268 -26.04 17.37 -13.70
C VAL A 268 -27.37 16.80 -14.18
N PRO A 269 -28.37 17.63 -14.50
CA PRO A 269 -29.61 17.15 -15.11
C PRO A 269 -29.31 16.44 -16.43
N LEU A 270 -30.10 15.43 -16.81
CA LEU A 270 -29.94 14.62 -18.04
C LEU A 270 -29.96 15.41 -19.37
N SER A 271 -30.05 16.73 -19.32
CA SER A 271 -30.05 17.65 -20.46
C SER A 271 -29.16 18.85 -20.14
N ALA A 272 -27.86 18.59 -19.96
CA ALA A 272 -26.91 19.65 -19.70
C ALA A 272 -26.76 20.57 -20.94
N PRO A 273 -26.74 21.89 -20.78
CA PRO A 273 -26.53 22.79 -21.90
C PRO A 273 -25.12 22.64 -22.51
N SER A 274 -24.97 22.90 -23.81
CA SER A 274 -23.70 22.69 -24.54
C SER A 274 -22.50 23.45 -23.97
N HIS A 275 -22.72 24.61 -23.34
CA HIS A 275 -21.65 25.37 -22.68
C HIS A 275 -21.02 24.62 -21.49
N ALA A 276 -21.74 23.66 -20.88
CA ALA A 276 -21.19 22.83 -19.80
C ALA A 276 -20.03 21.92 -20.26
N LEU A 277 -19.89 21.67 -21.56
CA LEU A 277 -18.75 20.92 -22.13
C LEU A 277 -17.41 21.63 -21.92
N TRP A 278 -17.46 22.96 -21.86
CA TRP A 278 -16.29 23.83 -21.71
C TRP A 278 -16.05 24.25 -20.27
N ALA A 279 -17.00 23.95 -19.37
CA ALA A 279 -16.80 24.15 -17.95
C ALA A 279 -15.66 23.23 -17.45
N PRO A 280 -14.90 23.66 -16.43
CA PRO A 280 -13.86 22.84 -15.84
C PRO A 280 -14.45 21.51 -15.35
N ALA A 281 -13.78 20.40 -15.67
CA ALA A 281 -14.26 19.05 -15.34
C ALA A 281 -14.59 18.87 -13.86
N HIS A 282 -13.79 19.46 -12.96
CA HIS A 282 -14.00 19.36 -11.52
C HIS A 282 -15.33 20.01 -11.09
N VAL A 283 -15.76 21.11 -11.73
CA VAL A 283 -17.05 21.77 -11.44
C VAL A 283 -18.22 20.86 -11.86
N VAL A 284 -18.15 20.30 -13.07
CA VAL A 284 -19.19 19.43 -13.62
C VAL A 284 -19.31 18.12 -12.85
N LEU A 285 -18.19 17.56 -12.41
CA LEU A 285 -18.13 16.33 -11.63
C LEU A 285 -18.41 16.55 -10.12
N GLY A 286 -18.56 17.80 -9.68
CA GLY A 286 -18.76 18.13 -8.26
C GLY A 286 -17.54 17.82 -7.39
N VAL A 287 -16.33 17.80 -7.97
CA VAL A 287 -15.08 17.56 -7.27
C VAL A 287 -14.50 18.90 -6.81
N PRO A 288 -14.06 19.05 -5.55
CA PRO A 288 -13.49 20.30 -5.08
C PRO A 288 -12.28 20.71 -5.94
N ALA A 289 -12.25 21.98 -6.37
CA ALA A 289 -11.18 22.56 -7.21
C ALA A 289 -9.79 22.57 -6.55
N GLN A 290 -9.71 22.17 -5.27
CA GLN A 290 -8.53 22.27 -4.40
C GLN A 290 -7.44 21.24 -4.63
N ALA A 291 -7.56 20.37 -5.63
CA ALA A 291 -6.48 19.46 -5.98
C ALA A 291 -5.40 20.22 -6.76
N GLY A 292 -4.56 20.96 -6.05
CA GLY A 292 -3.45 21.73 -6.62
C GLY A 292 -2.39 20.83 -7.27
N LEU A 293 -1.41 21.46 -7.92
CA LEU A 293 -0.29 20.81 -8.63
C LEU A 293 0.40 19.69 -7.83
N LEU A 294 0.45 19.81 -6.49
CA LEU A 294 1.03 18.80 -5.61
C LEU A 294 0.27 17.46 -5.63
N ALA A 295 -1.06 17.49 -5.69
CA ALA A 295 -1.87 16.27 -5.80
C ALA A 295 -1.63 15.60 -7.15
N THR A 296 -1.60 16.38 -8.24
CA THR A 296 -1.31 15.90 -9.59
C THR A 296 0.07 15.26 -9.68
N LEU A 297 1.09 15.95 -9.16
CA LEU A 297 2.45 15.43 -9.12
C LEU A 297 2.53 14.17 -8.27
N GLY A 298 1.89 14.12 -7.12
CA GLY A 298 1.98 12.94 -6.27
C GLY A 298 1.19 11.74 -6.80
N VAL A 299 0.08 11.93 -7.53
CA VAL A 299 -0.58 10.83 -8.29
C VAL A 299 0.32 10.31 -9.41
N LEU A 300 1.01 11.20 -10.14
CA LEU A 300 1.98 10.83 -11.16
C LEU A 300 3.18 10.08 -10.58
N VAL A 301 3.75 10.60 -9.49
CA VAL A 301 4.88 9.98 -8.78
C VAL A 301 4.46 8.63 -8.21
N ALA A 302 3.28 8.52 -7.59
CA ALA A 302 2.76 7.23 -7.12
C ALA A 302 2.61 6.24 -8.28
N GLY A 303 2.03 6.67 -9.41
CA GLY A 303 1.91 5.85 -10.61
C GLY A 303 3.26 5.38 -11.17
N ALA A 304 4.23 6.30 -11.27
CA ALA A 304 5.58 5.99 -11.72
C ALA A 304 6.31 5.03 -10.78
N LEU A 305 6.15 5.21 -9.45
CA LEU A 305 6.70 4.32 -8.44
C LEU A 305 6.10 2.92 -8.53
N VAL A 306 4.78 2.81 -8.72
CA VAL A 306 4.13 1.51 -8.93
C VAL A 306 4.68 0.84 -10.18
N ALA A 307 4.73 1.55 -11.31
CA ALA A 307 5.22 1.01 -12.57
C ALA A 307 6.68 0.56 -12.46
N GLY A 308 7.55 1.39 -11.87
CA GLY A 308 8.96 1.07 -11.62
C GLY A 308 9.12 -0.14 -10.70
N LEU A 309 8.33 -0.21 -9.63
CA LEU A 309 8.33 -1.32 -8.70
C LEU A 309 7.91 -2.64 -9.37
N VAL A 310 6.83 -2.62 -10.16
CA VAL A 310 6.40 -3.79 -10.94
C VAL A 310 7.47 -4.15 -11.98
N ALA A 311 8.14 -3.19 -12.61
CA ALA A 311 9.21 -3.47 -13.57
C ALA A 311 10.42 -4.15 -12.92
N VAL A 312 10.82 -3.69 -11.72
CA VAL A 312 11.96 -4.22 -10.95
C VAL A 312 11.64 -5.58 -10.36
N ILE A 313 10.45 -5.75 -9.79
CA ILE A 313 10.03 -7.03 -9.23
C ILE A 313 9.74 -7.97 -10.42
N ASP A 314 8.73 -7.68 -11.23
CA ASP A 314 8.19 -8.56 -12.25
C ASP A 314 8.11 -7.94 -13.65
N ARG A 315 9.27 -7.89 -14.33
CA ARG A 315 9.35 -7.45 -15.73
C ARG A 315 8.39 -8.20 -16.67
N HIS A 316 8.05 -9.45 -16.37
CA HIS A 316 7.12 -10.24 -17.20
C HIS A 316 5.66 -9.84 -16.98
N ARG A 317 5.30 -9.45 -15.74
CA ARG A 317 3.97 -8.93 -15.40
C ARG A 317 3.84 -7.40 -15.52
N PHE A 318 4.93 -6.70 -15.83
CA PHE A 318 4.95 -5.27 -16.09
C PHE A 318 3.78 -4.77 -16.95
N PRO A 319 3.47 -5.36 -18.13
CA PRO A 319 2.36 -4.85 -18.93
C PRO A 319 1.00 -5.00 -18.25
N ALA A 320 0.77 -6.08 -17.50
CA ALA A 320 -0.47 -6.27 -16.75
C ALA A 320 -0.57 -5.29 -15.57
N GLY A 321 0.53 -5.06 -14.85
CA GLY A 321 0.59 -4.05 -13.79
C GLY A 321 0.40 -2.64 -14.33
N ALA A 322 1.07 -2.28 -15.42
CA ALA A 322 0.89 -1.00 -16.11
C ALA A 322 -0.56 -0.79 -16.56
N ALA A 323 -1.23 -1.83 -17.06
CA ALA A 323 -2.63 -1.74 -17.48
C ALA A 323 -3.63 -1.54 -16.33
N LEU A 324 -3.29 -1.98 -15.11
CA LEU A 324 -4.11 -1.76 -13.91
C LEU A 324 -3.87 -0.36 -13.31
N VAL A 325 -2.65 0.16 -13.47
CA VAL A 325 -2.21 1.41 -12.83
C VAL A 325 -2.43 2.63 -13.73
N ALA A 326 -2.44 2.44 -15.05
CA ALA A 326 -2.69 3.50 -16.01
C ALA A 326 -4.06 4.17 -15.80
N PRO A 327 -5.18 3.45 -15.61
CA PRO A 327 -6.47 4.10 -15.33
C PRO A 327 -6.47 5.03 -14.11
N PRO A 328 -6.14 4.58 -12.88
CA PRO A 328 -6.24 5.43 -11.71
C PRO A 328 -5.20 6.57 -11.69
N THR A 329 -4.16 6.50 -12.53
CA THR A 329 -3.14 7.56 -12.63
C THR A 329 -3.44 8.58 -13.73
N LEU A 330 -3.86 8.12 -14.91
CA LEU A 330 -4.05 8.96 -16.08
C LEU A 330 -5.45 9.59 -16.14
N VAL A 331 -6.49 8.87 -15.74
CA VAL A 331 -7.88 9.36 -15.79
C VAL A 331 -8.10 10.63 -14.95
N PRO A 332 -7.56 10.77 -13.72
CA PRO A 332 -7.76 11.99 -12.95
C PRO A 332 -6.95 13.19 -13.47
N LEU A 333 -5.93 13.01 -14.31
CA LEU A 333 -5.03 14.10 -14.74
C LEU A 333 -5.76 15.32 -15.33
N PRO A 334 -6.67 15.17 -16.32
CA PRO A 334 -7.34 16.33 -16.88
C PRO A 334 -8.22 17.04 -15.84
N VAL A 335 -8.85 16.27 -14.93
CA VAL A 335 -9.71 16.83 -13.87
C VAL A 335 -8.88 17.65 -12.89
N LEU A 336 -7.74 17.10 -12.46
CA LEU A 336 -6.78 17.75 -11.55
C LEU A 336 -6.12 18.98 -12.18
N LEU A 337 -5.87 18.97 -13.49
CA LEU A 337 -5.32 20.10 -14.23
C LEU A 337 -6.37 21.19 -14.54
N GLY A 338 -7.63 20.99 -14.13
CA GLY A 338 -8.72 21.93 -14.44
C GLY A 338 -9.08 21.98 -15.92
N ALA A 339 -8.80 20.91 -16.68
CA ALA A 339 -9.14 20.83 -18.09
C ALA A 339 -10.66 20.88 -18.31
N PRO A 340 -11.10 21.31 -19.50
CA PRO A 340 -12.51 21.27 -19.88
C PRO A 340 -13.11 19.86 -19.75
N PHE A 341 -14.38 19.78 -19.39
CA PHE A 341 -15.10 18.52 -19.23
C PHE A 341 -14.99 17.61 -20.46
N LEU A 342 -15.16 18.16 -21.67
CA LEU A 342 -15.00 17.41 -22.92
C LEU A 342 -13.61 16.79 -23.06
N VAL A 343 -12.56 17.53 -22.70
CA VAL A 343 -11.17 17.05 -22.76
C VAL A 343 -10.96 15.89 -21.79
N ALA A 344 -11.51 15.98 -20.57
CA ALA A 344 -11.43 14.91 -19.58
C ALA A 344 -12.13 13.62 -20.06
N VAL A 345 -13.32 13.74 -20.66
CA VAL A 345 -14.09 12.61 -21.21
C VAL A 345 -13.33 11.95 -22.36
N VAL A 346 -12.86 12.74 -23.34
CA VAL A 346 -12.12 12.23 -24.50
C VAL A 346 -10.82 11.57 -24.06
N TRP A 347 -10.08 12.19 -23.14
CA TRP A 347 -8.85 11.62 -22.57
C TRP A 347 -9.12 10.26 -21.91
N THR A 348 -10.16 10.17 -21.08
CA THR A 348 -10.54 8.92 -20.40
C THR A 348 -10.89 7.82 -21.40
N ALA A 349 -11.65 8.16 -22.46
CA ALA A 349 -11.97 7.23 -23.54
C ALA A 349 -10.72 6.78 -24.31
N LEU A 350 -9.78 7.68 -24.59
CA LEU A 350 -8.52 7.38 -25.27
C LEU A 350 -7.59 6.48 -24.43
N VAL A 351 -7.49 6.72 -23.12
CA VAL A 351 -6.75 5.84 -22.20
C VAL A 351 -7.35 4.44 -22.21
N GLY A 352 -8.68 4.32 -22.14
CA GLY A 352 -9.35 3.02 -22.22
C GLY A 352 -9.20 2.33 -23.57
N ALA A 353 -9.28 3.08 -24.67
CA ALA A 353 -9.03 2.60 -26.02
C ALA A 353 -7.62 2.02 -26.17
N ALA A 354 -6.61 2.76 -25.72
CA ALA A 354 -5.22 2.34 -25.78
C ALA A 354 -4.99 1.05 -24.99
N LEU A 355 -5.54 0.94 -23.78
CA LEU A 355 -5.46 -0.26 -22.94
C LEU A 355 -6.17 -1.46 -23.58
N PHE A 356 -7.36 -1.25 -24.15
CA PHE A 356 -8.12 -2.29 -24.81
C PHE A 356 -7.39 -2.82 -26.05
N LEU A 357 -6.82 -1.93 -26.89
CA LEU A 357 -6.04 -2.32 -28.06
C LEU A 357 -4.69 -2.97 -27.67
N TRP A 358 -4.14 -2.62 -26.51
CA TRP A 358 -2.92 -3.23 -25.99
C TRP A 358 -3.08 -4.73 -25.68
N THR A 359 -4.31 -5.21 -25.43
CA THR A 359 -4.59 -6.63 -25.13
C THR A 359 -4.02 -7.58 -26.16
N HIS A 360 -4.04 -7.21 -27.45
CA HIS A 360 -3.55 -8.03 -28.55
C HIS A 360 -2.04 -8.25 -28.52
N ARG A 361 -1.28 -7.40 -27.81
CA ARG A 361 0.18 -7.54 -27.69
C ARG A 361 0.61 -8.46 -26.55
N LEU A 362 -0.33 -8.93 -25.73
CA LEU A 362 -0.04 -9.67 -24.51
C LEU A 362 -0.31 -11.16 -24.68
N ARG A 363 0.49 -11.96 -23.97
CA ARG A 363 0.31 -13.42 -23.93
C ARG A 363 -1.07 -13.78 -23.36
N SER A 364 -1.67 -14.83 -23.90
CA SER A 364 -3.08 -15.21 -23.70
C SER A 364 -3.53 -15.32 -22.24
N SER A 365 -2.65 -15.73 -21.31
CA SER A 365 -3.03 -15.96 -19.90
C SER A 365 -3.30 -14.70 -19.08
N LEU A 366 -2.81 -13.53 -19.51
CA LEU A 366 -2.99 -12.25 -18.80
C LEU A 366 -3.63 -11.16 -19.67
N ALA A 367 -3.97 -11.48 -20.92
CA ALA A 367 -4.52 -10.52 -21.88
C ALA A 367 -5.91 -9.98 -21.49
N TRP A 368 -6.66 -10.69 -20.64
CA TRP A 368 -7.99 -10.26 -20.21
C TRP A 368 -7.95 -9.03 -19.29
N LEU A 369 -6.95 -8.91 -18.41
CA LEU A 369 -6.83 -7.79 -17.46
C LEU A 369 -6.83 -6.40 -18.13
N PRO A 370 -5.96 -6.12 -19.13
CA PRO A 370 -5.99 -4.85 -19.86
C PRO A 370 -7.28 -4.63 -20.64
N GLY A 371 -7.92 -5.72 -21.09
CA GLY A 371 -9.18 -5.64 -21.83
C GLY A 371 -10.31 -5.18 -20.95
N VAL A 372 -10.41 -5.75 -19.75
CA VAL A 372 -11.39 -5.35 -18.74
C VAL A 372 -11.11 -3.96 -18.22
N SER A 373 -9.85 -3.63 -17.91
CA SER A 373 -9.53 -2.28 -17.42
C SER A 373 -9.75 -1.20 -18.49
N GLY A 374 -9.41 -1.49 -19.75
CA GLY A 374 -9.70 -0.64 -20.91
C GLY A 374 -11.20 -0.47 -21.14
N LEU A 375 -11.97 -1.55 -21.09
CA LEU A 375 -13.43 -1.49 -21.25
C LEU A 375 -14.10 -0.72 -20.08
N ALA A 376 -13.69 -0.99 -18.84
CA ALA A 376 -14.22 -0.31 -17.66
C ALA A 376 -13.93 1.20 -17.70
N THR A 377 -12.74 1.61 -18.18
CA THR A 377 -12.40 3.04 -18.34
C THR A 377 -13.20 3.70 -19.45
N MET A 378 -13.49 3.02 -20.55
CA MET A 378 -14.37 3.55 -21.59
C MET A 378 -15.82 3.67 -21.10
N LEU A 379 -16.30 2.68 -20.34
CA LEU A 379 -17.62 2.75 -19.70
C LEU A 379 -17.70 3.89 -18.68
N LEU A 380 -16.62 4.17 -17.97
CA LEU A 380 -16.53 5.33 -17.09
C LEU A 380 -16.62 6.65 -17.89
N ALA A 381 -15.90 6.75 -19.01
CA ALA A 381 -16.00 7.91 -19.90
C ALA A 381 -17.43 8.10 -20.44
N LEU A 382 -18.11 7.01 -20.79
CA LEU A 382 -19.51 7.02 -21.22
C LEU A 382 -20.45 7.43 -20.07
N GLY A 383 -20.19 6.92 -18.86
CA GLY A 383 -20.85 7.31 -17.61
C GLY A 383 -20.83 8.82 -17.39
N TRP A 384 -19.66 9.43 -17.58
CA TRP A 384 -19.50 10.88 -17.51
C TRP A 384 -20.22 11.59 -18.66
N ALA A 385 -20.14 11.07 -19.88
CA ALA A 385 -20.70 11.70 -21.06
C ALA A 385 -22.25 11.68 -21.13
N LEU A 386 -22.90 10.77 -20.40
CA LEU A 386 -24.36 10.53 -20.44
C LEU A 386 -25.26 11.77 -20.29
N PRO A 387 -24.99 12.75 -19.41
CA PRO A 387 -25.82 13.95 -19.29
C PRO A 387 -25.74 14.89 -20.51
N GLN A 388 -24.84 14.63 -21.46
CA GLN A 388 -24.58 15.50 -22.60
C GLN A 388 -24.51 14.72 -23.92
N GLN A 389 -25.52 14.90 -24.77
CA GLN A 389 -25.71 14.12 -26.00
C GLN A 389 -24.50 14.13 -26.93
N TYR A 390 -23.87 15.30 -27.13
CA TYR A 390 -22.70 15.43 -28.00
C TYR A 390 -21.47 14.68 -27.46
N ALA A 391 -21.21 14.74 -26.15
CA ALA A 391 -20.12 13.98 -25.55
C ALA A 391 -20.39 12.48 -25.64
N ALA A 392 -21.63 12.05 -25.41
CA ALA A 392 -22.02 10.65 -25.51
C ALA A 392 -21.80 10.11 -26.93
N LEU A 393 -22.20 10.86 -27.97
CA LEU A 393 -21.93 10.50 -29.36
C LEU A 393 -20.44 10.36 -29.65
N VAL A 394 -19.61 11.31 -29.20
CA VAL A 394 -18.14 11.24 -29.36
C VAL A 394 -17.57 9.97 -28.72
N VAL A 395 -17.99 9.65 -27.49
CA VAL A 395 -17.53 8.44 -26.80
C VAL A 395 -18.00 7.16 -27.49
N LEU A 396 -19.25 7.12 -27.98
CA LEU A 396 -19.78 5.97 -28.73
C LEU A 396 -19.03 5.74 -30.05
N VAL A 397 -18.69 6.81 -30.77
CA VAL A 397 -17.87 6.71 -32.00
C VAL A 397 -16.48 6.14 -31.68
N LEU A 398 -15.84 6.60 -30.59
CA LEU A 398 -14.55 6.05 -30.15
C LEU A 398 -14.65 4.57 -29.76
N LEU A 399 -15.72 4.18 -29.06
CA LEU A 399 -16.01 2.78 -28.72
C LEU A 399 -16.21 1.92 -29.99
N ALA A 400 -16.97 2.40 -30.95
CA ALA A 400 -17.20 1.69 -32.21
C ALA A 400 -15.90 1.52 -33.02
N LEU A 401 -15.09 2.58 -33.12
CA LEU A 401 -13.79 2.55 -33.80
C LEU A 401 -12.83 1.56 -33.15
N THR A 402 -12.78 1.53 -31.82
CA THR A 402 -11.87 0.64 -31.08
C THR A 402 -12.29 -0.82 -31.20
N ALA A 403 -13.60 -1.11 -31.14
CA ALA A 403 -14.15 -2.42 -31.45
C ALA A 403 -13.78 -2.87 -32.88
N LEU A 404 -13.98 -2.01 -33.88
CA LEU A 404 -13.64 -2.29 -35.27
C LEU A 404 -12.14 -2.59 -35.46
N VAL A 405 -11.26 -1.77 -34.88
CA VAL A 405 -9.80 -1.96 -34.95
C VAL A 405 -9.41 -3.27 -34.27
N SER A 406 -9.96 -3.57 -33.09
CA SER A 406 -9.69 -4.84 -32.38
C SER A 406 -10.11 -6.06 -33.20
N ALA A 407 -11.27 -6.03 -33.85
CA ALA A 407 -11.75 -7.09 -34.71
C ALA A 407 -10.81 -7.31 -35.91
N ARG A 408 -10.36 -6.21 -36.53
CA ARG A 408 -9.39 -6.26 -37.64
C ARG A 408 -8.02 -6.82 -37.21
N LEU A 409 -7.56 -6.48 -36.01
CA LEU A 409 -6.31 -7.01 -35.45
C LEU A 409 -6.42 -8.52 -35.19
N ARG A 410 -7.55 -9.00 -34.66
CA ARG A 410 -7.80 -10.44 -34.49
C ARG A 410 -7.79 -11.18 -35.82
N HIS A 411 -8.48 -10.65 -36.83
CA HIS A 411 -8.56 -11.29 -38.14
C HIS A 411 -7.19 -11.42 -38.84
N ARG A 412 -6.26 -10.48 -38.62
CA ARG A 412 -4.89 -10.57 -39.16
C ARG A 412 -4.01 -11.61 -38.46
N LEU A 413 -4.36 -11.97 -37.22
CA LEU A 413 -3.58 -12.88 -36.38
C LEU A 413 -4.01 -14.34 -36.50
N ASP A 414 -5.11 -14.63 -37.20
CA ASP A 414 -5.45 -15.98 -37.67
C ASP A 414 -4.82 -16.19 -39.05
N PRO A 415 -3.56 -16.68 -39.16
CA PRO A 415 -3.13 -17.28 -40.40
C PRO A 415 -4.05 -18.46 -40.62
N ARG A 416 -4.98 -18.35 -41.57
CA ARG A 416 -5.71 -19.52 -42.07
C ARG A 416 -4.66 -20.60 -42.28
N VAL A 417 -4.73 -21.66 -41.49
CA VAL A 417 -3.93 -22.87 -41.70
C VAL A 417 -4.17 -23.22 -43.17
N PRO A 418 -3.15 -23.12 -44.05
CA PRO A 418 -3.35 -23.52 -45.43
C PRO A 418 -3.86 -24.95 -45.35
N ASP A 419 -5.06 -25.19 -45.88
CA ASP A 419 -5.67 -26.51 -45.95
C ASP A 419 -4.59 -27.44 -46.47
N SER A 420 -4.00 -28.24 -45.58
CA SER A 420 -3.06 -29.26 -45.98
C SER A 420 -3.89 -30.17 -46.87
N PRO A 421 -3.59 -30.25 -48.19
CA PRO A 421 -4.30 -31.17 -49.05
C PRO A 421 -3.94 -32.55 -48.51
N ASN A 422 -4.83 -33.12 -47.72
CA ASN A 422 -4.80 -34.53 -47.39
C ASN A 422 -4.95 -35.24 -48.72
N GLY A 423 -3.79 -35.51 -49.33
CA GLY A 423 -3.62 -36.56 -50.29
C GLY A 423 -4.05 -37.85 -49.61
N SER A 424 -5.31 -38.21 -49.79
CA SER A 424 -5.72 -39.61 -49.82
C SER A 424 -5.53 -40.10 -51.25
N CYS A 425 -4.28 -40.45 -51.57
CA CYS A 425 -3.98 -41.53 -52.48
C CYS A 425 -4.31 -42.84 -51.77
N THR A 426 -5.47 -43.41 -52.04
CA THR A 426 -5.87 -44.80 -51.76
C THR A 426 -7.03 -45.10 -52.70
N GLY A 427 -7.01 -46.04 -53.64
CA GLY A 427 -6.01 -46.99 -54.11
C GLY A 427 -6.55 -47.60 -55.40
#